data_AF-A0A5B9DZS8-F1
#
_entry.id   AF-A0A5B9DZS8-F1
#
_cell.length_a   1.000
_cell.length_b   1.000
_cell.length_c   1.000
_cell.angle_alpha   90.00
_cell.angle_beta   90.00
_cell.angle_gamma   90.00
#
_symmetry.space_group_name_H-M   'P 1'
#
loop_
_entity.id
_entity.type
_entity.pdbx_description
1 polymer ?
#
loop_
_entity_poly.entity_id
_entity_poly.type
_entity_poly.pdbx_seq_one_letter_code
_entity_poly.pdbx_strand_id
1 'polypeptide(L)'
;MKHADFYIGLEFVASAGFRWRCTDVGSRTILAIQLERKDPNWYQGPPYIAKEVVFDEHEMARCHATNADALSAAVKEHQATAHPGYPSEAVWHMLQARQGQSYPHAGVLRFDRLRPDGEILHPFAGRQEEGEWVVDLYLPFQENYEVMPERDFIALPRVTSADLQLRAAAKKNS
;
A
#
# COMPACT_ATOMS: atom_id res chain seq x y z
N MET A 1 0.74 12.17 -6.94
CA MET A 1 0.95 13.65 -6.89
C MET A 1 2.01 13.97 -5.86
N LYS A 2 2.69 15.11 -5.96
CA LYS A 2 3.64 15.61 -4.95
C LYS A 2 2.89 16.42 -3.91
N HIS A 3 3.43 16.51 -2.68
CA HIS A 3 2.84 17.30 -1.60
C HIS A 3 2.55 18.76 -2.02
N ALA A 4 3.45 19.40 -2.76
CA ALA A 4 3.30 20.77 -3.23
C ALA A 4 2.17 20.98 -4.25
N ASP A 5 1.62 19.90 -4.83
CA ASP A 5 0.50 19.98 -5.77
C ASP A 5 -0.84 20.17 -5.02
N PHE A 6 -0.89 19.91 -3.71
CA PHE A 6 -2.11 19.95 -2.93
C PHE A 6 -2.41 21.34 -2.34
N TYR A 7 -3.68 21.71 -2.38
CA TYR A 7 -4.24 22.89 -1.73
C TYR A 7 -5.67 22.62 -1.29
N ILE A 8 -6.16 23.35 -0.28
CA ILE A 8 -7.52 23.18 0.25
C ILE A 8 -8.54 23.41 -0.88
N GLY A 9 -9.46 22.46 -1.03
CA GLY A 9 -10.48 22.44 -2.08
C GLY A 9 -10.07 21.71 -3.37
N LEU A 10 -8.80 21.32 -3.51
CA LEU A 10 -8.36 20.49 -4.64
C LEU A 10 -9.10 19.15 -4.62
N GLU A 11 -9.73 18.81 -5.75
CA GLU A 11 -10.25 17.47 -5.97
C GLU A 11 -9.24 16.61 -6.73
N PHE A 12 -9.09 15.36 -6.30
CA PHE A 12 -8.14 14.40 -6.86
C PHE A 12 -8.69 12.98 -6.82
N VAL A 13 -8.01 12.07 -7.52
CA VAL A 13 -8.31 10.65 -7.58
C VAL A 13 -7.24 9.90 -6.79
N ALA A 14 -7.66 9.03 -5.87
CA ALA A 14 -6.75 8.18 -5.09
C ALA A 14 -6.90 6.70 -5.47
N SER A 15 -6.29 5.82 -4.67
CA SER A 15 -6.38 4.37 -4.78
C SER A 15 -7.82 3.90 -5.04
N ALA A 16 -7.97 2.88 -5.89
CA ALA A 16 -9.24 2.32 -6.37
C ALA A 16 -10.13 3.30 -7.17
N GLY A 17 -9.60 4.44 -7.62
CA GLY A 17 -10.32 5.38 -8.50
C GLY A 17 -11.34 6.26 -7.76
N PHE A 18 -11.27 6.31 -6.43
CA PHE A 18 -12.17 7.15 -5.64
C PHE A 18 -11.79 8.63 -5.76
N ARG A 19 -12.81 9.48 -5.80
CA ARG A 19 -12.65 10.94 -5.78
C ARG A 19 -12.58 11.47 -4.36
N TRP A 20 -11.65 12.38 -4.13
CA TRP A 20 -11.36 13.01 -2.85
C TRP A 20 -11.28 14.51 -3.01
N ARG A 21 -11.52 15.24 -1.92
CA ARG A 21 -11.28 16.68 -1.83
C ARG A 21 -10.37 16.97 -0.65
N CYS A 22 -9.25 17.65 -0.90
CA CYS A 22 -8.33 18.09 0.13
C CYS A 22 -9.02 19.14 1.02
N THR A 23 -8.97 18.95 2.33
CA THR A 23 -9.56 19.85 3.33
C THR A 23 -8.51 20.54 4.19
N ASP A 24 -7.30 19.99 4.28
CA ASP A 24 -6.15 20.60 4.94
C ASP A 24 -4.82 20.13 4.33
N VAL A 25 -3.79 21.00 4.41
CA VAL A 25 -2.43 20.70 3.95
C VAL A 25 -1.46 20.94 5.10
N GLY A 26 -0.94 19.85 5.66
CA GLY A 26 0.10 19.89 6.68
C GLY A 26 1.50 20.07 6.10
N SER A 27 2.54 19.81 6.89
CA SER A 27 3.93 19.90 6.39
C SER A 27 4.39 18.66 5.61
N ARG A 28 3.73 17.51 5.83
CA ARG A 28 4.11 16.20 5.26
C ARG A 28 2.92 15.36 4.80
N THR A 29 1.71 15.77 5.17
CA THR A 29 0.47 15.02 5.00
C THR A 29 -0.63 15.96 4.56
N ILE A 30 -1.69 15.43 3.97
CA ILE A 30 -2.94 16.17 3.76
C ILE A 30 -4.08 15.49 4.52
N LEU A 31 -5.13 16.26 4.80
CA LEU A 31 -6.45 15.71 5.11
C LEU A 31 -7.34 15.81 3.87
N ALA A 32 -8.18 14.81 3.67
CA ALA A 32 -9.16 14.82 2.60
C ALA A 32 -10.44 14.07 2.98
N ILE A 33 -11.54 14.46 2.34
CA ILE A 33 -12.85 13.79 2.40
C ILE A 33 -13.15 13.08 1.09
N GLN A 34 -13.74 11.88 1.16
CA GLN A 34 -14.15 11.13 -0.02
C GLN A 34 -15.49 11.63 -0.55
N LEU A 35 -15.60 11.83 -1.88
CA LEU A 35 -16.78 12.36 -2.54
C LEU A 35 -17.70 11.24 -3.07
N GLU A 36 -18.21 10.39 -2.18
CA GLU A 36 -19.02 9.20 -2.52
C GLU A 36 -20.55 9.39 -2.43
N ARG A 37 -21.01 10.44 -1.74
CA ARG A 37 -22.41 10.82 -1.56
C ARG A 37 -22.91 11.77 -2.65
N LYS A 38 -24.18 11.63 -3.02
CA LYS A 38 -24.85 12.51 -4.01
C LYS A 38 -25.27 13.87 -3.43
N ASP A 39 -25.62 13.91 -2.15
CA ASP A 39 -26.08 15.15 -1.50
C ASP A 39 -24.87 16.02 -1.11
N PRO A 40 -24.75 17.25 -1.66
CA PRO A 40 -23.62 18.13 -1.39
C PRO A 40 -23.52 18.59 0.07
N ASN A 41 -24.61 18.51 0.86
CA ASN A 41 -24.59 18.89 2.27
C ASN A 41 -23.65 18.01 3.11
N TRP A 42 -23.30 16.80 2.63
CA TRP A 42 -22.30 15.94 3.26
C TRP A 42 -20.90 16.55 3.30
N TYR A 43 -20.63 17.51 2.41
CA TYR A 43 -19.31 18.11 2.21
C TYR A 43 -19.26 19.59 2.61
N GLN A 44 -20.30 20.07 3.30
CA GLN A 44 -20.27 21.38 3.94
C GLN A 44 -19.55 21.27 5.28
N GLY A 45 -18.69 22.23 5.55
CA GLY A 45 -17.84 22.28 6.75
C GLY A 45 -16.88 23.46 6.67
N PRO A 46 -15.98 23.61 7.65
CA PRO A 46 -15.86 22.77 8.85
C PRO A 46 -16.97 22.99 9.91
N PRO A 47 -17.27 21.99 10.77
CA PRO A 47 -16.83 20.59 10.69
C PRO A 47 -17.57 19.84 9.58
N TYR A 48 -16.86 18.94 8.88
CA TYR A 48 -17.47 18.13 7.82
C TYR A 48 -18.24 16.93 8.39
N ILE A 49 -19.36 16.57 7.75
CA ILE A 49 -20.08 15.32 8.03
C ILE A 49 -19.28 14.13 7.50
N ALA A 50 -18.71 14.27 6.30
CA ALA A 50 -17.80 13.29 5.73
C ALA A 50 -16.53 13.18 6.59
N LYS A 51 -16.09 11.94 6.85
CA LYS A 51 -14.87 11.67 7.63
C LYS A 51 -13.64 12.15 6.88
N GLU A 52 -12.84 12.97 7.55
CA GLU A 52 -11.51 13.34 7.08
C GLU A 52 -10.53 12.19 7.29
N VAL A 53 -9.72 11.92 6.26
CA VAL A 53 -8.71 10.87 6.24
C VAL A 53 -7.35 11.50 5.98
N VAL A 54 -6.35 11.05 6.73
CA VAL A 54 -4.95 11.45 6.54
C VAL A 54 -4.37 10.70 5.35
N PHE A 55 -3.71 11.43 4.46
CA PHE A 55 -2.88 10.86 3.40
C PHE A 55 -1.42 11.16 3.71
N ASP A 56 -0.62 10.11 3.86
CA ASP A 56 0.83 10.23 4.00
C ASP A 56 1.56 10.36 2.65
N GLU A 57 2.89 10.45 2.67
CA GLU A 57 3.70 10.64 1.46
C GLU A 57 3.54 9.51 0.45
N HIS A 58 3.31 8.28 0.92
CA HIS A 58 3.10 7.12 0.07
C HIS A 58 1.72 7.14 -0.59
N GLU A 59 0.71 7.56 0.16
CA GLU A 59 -0.66 7.70 -0.35
C GLU A 59 -0.79 8.86 -1.34
N MET A 60 -0.18 10.02 -1.03
CA MET A 60 -0.14 11.18 -1.92
C MET A 60 0.56 10.86 -3.25
N ALA A 61 1.66 10.09 -3.21
CA ALA A 61 2.39 9.69 -4.41
C ALA A 61 1.50 8.93 -5.41
N ARG A 62 0.53 8.16 -4.91
CA ARG A 62 -0.46 7.38 -5.68
C ARG A 62 -1.72 8.16 -6.07
N CYS A 63 -1.80 9.44 -5.73
CA CYS A 63 -2.91 10.29 -6.15
C CYS A 63 -2.69 10.85 -7.56
N HIS A 64 -3.78 11.17 -8.25
CA HIS A 64 -3.80 11.68 -9.61
C HIS A 64 -4.80 12.83 -9.74
N ALA A 65 -4.51 13.81 -10.60
CA ALA A 65 -5.41 14.94 -10.81
C ALA A 65 -6.72 14.50 -11.50
N THR A 66 -6.65 13.53 -12.41
CA THR A 66 -7.80 13.03 -13.15
C THR A 66 -7.84 11.51 -13.24
N ASN A 67 -9.01 10.96 -13.59
CA ASN A 67 -9.16 9.53 -13.91
C ASN A 67 -8.29 9.11 -15.11
N ALA A 68 -8.08 10.00 -16.08
CA ALA A 68 -7.22 9.71 -17.23
C ALA A 68 -5.75 9.57 -16.81
N ASP A 69 -5.29 10.43 -15.89
CA ASP A 69 -3.94 10.33 -15.33
C ASP A 69 -3.77 9.05 -14.52
N ALA A 70 -4.80 8.69 -13.72
CA ALA A 70 -4.80 7.44 -12.96
C ALA A 70 -4.72 6.21 -13.88
N LEU A 71 -5.51 6.19 -14.96
CA LEU A 71 -5.48 5.12 -15.95
C LEU A 71 -4.12 5.04 -16.66
N SER A 72 -3.57 6.19 -17.08
CA SER A 72 -2.26 6.25 -17.71
C SER A 72 -1.15 5.74 -16.78
N ALA A 73 -1.19 6.12 -15.50
CA ALA A 73 -0.24 5.66 -14.50
C ALA A 73 -0.36 4.15 -14.26
N ALA A 74 -1.57 3.63 -14.12
CA ALA A 74 -1.80 2.19 -13.94
C ALA A 74 -1.28 1.37 -15.13
N VAL A 75 -1.48 1.84 -16.37
CA VAL A 75 -0.93 1.19 -17.57
C VAL A 75 0.60 1.21 -17.56
N LYS A 76 1.22 2.34 -17.24
CA LYS A 76 2.68 2.46 -17.14
C LYS A 76 3.25 1.56 -16.04
N GLU A 77 2.61 1.51 -14.88
CA GLU A 77 3.01 0.65 -13.77
C GLU A 77 2.90 -0.82 -14.15
N HIS A 78 1.80 -1.24 -14.79
CA HIS A 78 1.65 -2.60 -15.29
C HIS A 78 2.70 -2.98 -16.34
N GLN A 79 3.12 -2.04 -17.20
CA GLN A 79 4.19 -2.28 -18.17
C GLN A 79 5.58 -2.32 -17.52
N ALA A 80 5.78 -1.60 -16.43
CA ALA A 80 7.07 -1.48 -15.76
C ALA A 80 7.25 -2.44 -14.57
N THR A 81 6.19 -3.07 -14.08
CA THR A 81 6.26 -3.90 -12.87
C THR A 81 7.10 -5.15 -13.11
N ALA A 82 8.12 -5.31 -12.28
CA ALA A 82 8.92 -6.54 -12.20
C ALA A 82 8.37 -7.53 -11.17
N HIS A 83 7.31 -7.16 -10.45
CA HIS A 83 6.67 -8.06 -9.49
C HIS A 83 5.92 -9.17 -10.25
N PRO A 84 6.10 -10.46 -9.88
CA PRO A 84 5.46 -11.59 -10.57
C PRO A 84 3.94 -11.71 -10.32
N GLY A 85 3.32 -10.70 -9.71
CA GLY A 85 1.98 -10.79 -9.13
C GLY A 85 1.87 -11.80 -8.00
N TYR A 86 0.63 -12.18 -7.68
CA TYR A 86 0.30 -13.24 -6.74
C TYR A 86 -0.63 -14.24 -7.43
N PRO A 87 -0.36 -15.54 -7.37
CA PRO A 87 -1.26 -16.53 -7.92
C PRO A 87 -2.52 -16.64 -7.04
N SER A 88 -3.62 -17.13 -7.63
CA SER A 88 -4.95 -17.11 -7.00
C SER A 88 -4.99 -17.86 -5.68
N GLU A 89 -4.31 -18.99 -5.57
CA GLU A 89 -4.19 -19.77 -4.35
C GLU A 89 -3.47 -19.01 -3.24
N ALA A 90 -2.46 -18.22 -3.59
CA ALA A 90 -1.76 -17.39 -2.61
C ALA A 90 -2.64 -16.27 -2.09
N VAL A 91 -3.38 -15.60 -2.98
CA VAL A 91 -4.37 -14.58 -2.57
C VAL A 91 -5.42 -15.18 -1.63
N TRP A 92 -5.95 -16.36 -1.93
CA TRP A 92 -6.90 -17.05 -1.06
C TRP A 92 -6.32 -17.37 0.32
N HIS A 93 -5.09 -17.87 0.36
CA HIS A 93 -4.40 -18.17 1.62
C HIS A 93 -4.19 -16.90 2.47
N MET A 94 -3.73 -15.81 1.85
CA MET A 94 -3.55 -14.52 2.52
C MET A 94 -4.87 -13.98 3.10
N LEU A 95 -5.98 -14.12 2.36
CA LEU A 95 -7.30 -13.70 2.83
C LEU A 95 -7.78 -14.51 4.04
N GLN A 96 -7.57 -15.83 4.02
CA GLN A 96 -7.93 -16.71 5.14
C GLN A 96 -7.12 -16.36 6.40
N ALA A 97 -5.81 -16.15 6.27
CA ALA A 97 -4.95 -15.80 7.39
C ALA A 97 -5.39 -14.49 8.08
N ARG A 98 -5.85 -13.51 7.30
CA ARG A 98 -6.37 -12.22 7.82
C ARG A 98 -7.69 -12.34 8.58
N GLN A 99 -8.48 -13.39 8.35
CA GLN A 99 -9.74 -13.63 9.08
C GLN A 99 -9.52 -14.29 10.44
N GLY A 100 -8.31 -14.77 10.74
CA GLY A 100 -7.95 -15.39 12.01
C GLY A 100 -7.81 -14.37 13.13
N GLN A 101 -6.57 -14.14 13.58
CA GLN A 101 -6.28 -13.26 14.69
C GLN A 101 -6.23 -11.79 14.24
N SER A 102 -6.82 -10.88 15.04
CA SER A 102 -6.71 -9.44 14.79
C SER A 102 -5.27 -9.00 15.08
N TYR A 103 -4.50 -8.79 14.02
CA TYR A 103 -3.15 -8.27 14.10
C TYR A 103 -3.17 -6.74 14.32
N PRO A 104 -2.65 -6.22 15.44
CA PRO A 104 -2.77 -4.81 15.78
C PRO A 104 -1.85 -3.89 14.96
N HIS A 105 -0.77 -4.41 14.38
CA HIS A 105 0.28 -3.61 13.73
C HIS A 105 0.12 -3.56 12.21
N ALA A 106 -1.05 -3.15 11.71
CA ALA A 106 -1.34 -3.09 10.27
C ALA A 106 -0.29 -2.31 9.44
N GLY A 107 0.40 -1.35 10.05
CA GLY A 107 1.51 -0.61 9.43
C GLY A 107 2.69 -1.49 8.98
N VAL A 108 2.92 -2.63 9.63
CA VAL A 108 3.96 -3.61 9.27
C VAL A 108 3.66 -4.26 7.92
N LEU A 109 2.38 -4.46 7.60
CA LEU A 109 1.94 -5.13 6.36
C LEU A 109 1.93 -4.22 5.13
N ARG A 110 2.34 -2.95 5.27
CA ARG A 110 2.21 -1.94 4.20
C ARG A 110 3.25 -2.07 3.09
N PHE A 111 4.42 -2.63 3.39
CA PHE A 111 5.58 -2.58 2.51
C PHE A 111 6.31 -3.92 2.48
N ASP A 112 6.65 -4.37 1.28
CA ASP A 112 7.54 -5.48 1.10
C ASP A 112 8.93 -5.15 1.65
N ARG A 113 9.63 -6.17 2.14
CA ARG A 113 10.98 -6.04 2.71
C ARG A 113 12.01 -6.81 1.90
N LEU A 114 13.20 -6.23 1.80
CA LEU A 114 14.33 -6.81 1.11
C LEU A 114 15.20 -7.57 2.11
N ARG A 115 15.36 -8.87 1.89
CA ARG A 115 16.27 -9.73 2.67
C ARG A 115 17.72 -9.59 2.15
N PRO A 116 18.75 -9.84 2.98
CA PRO A 116 20.15 -9.72 2.55
C PRO A 116 20.58 -10.61 1.38
N ASP A 117 19.86 -11.71 1.12
CA ASP A 117 20.08 -12.59 -0.04
C ASP A 117 19.45 -12.05 -1.33
N GLY A 118 18.79 -10.89 -1.27
CA GLY A 118 18.08 -10.27 -2.38
C GLY A 118 16.62 -10.69 -2.51
N GLU A 119 16.11 -11.55 -1.63
CA GLU A 119 14.72 -12.00 -1.68
C GLU A 119 13.74 -10.92 -1.24
N ILE A 120 12.54 -10.97 -1.84
CA ILE A 120 11.46 -10.03 -1.59
C ILE A 120 10.40 -10.70 -0.72
N LEU A 121 10.14 -10.09 0.43
CA LEU A 121 9.22 -10.60 1.45
C LEU A 121 7.95 -9.77 1.46
N HIS A 122 6.84 -10.37 1.05
CA HIS A 122 5.51 -9.76 1.11
C HIS A 122 4.80 -10.11 2.42
N PRO A 123 4.60 -9.14 3.34
CA PRO A 123 3.88 -9.39 4.58
C PRO A 123 2.37 -9.42 4.33
N PHE A 124 1.69 -10.49 4.77
CA PHE A 124 0.24 -10.61 4.55
C PHE A 124 -0.58 -10.77 5.82
N ALA A 125 -0.01 -11.28 6.91
CA ALA A 125 -0.67 -11.43 8.20
C ALA A 125 0.35 -11.39 9.34
N GLY A 126 -0.15 -11.26 10.57
CA GLY A 126 0.66 -11.42 11.78
C GLY A 126 -0.11 -12.21 12.82
N ARG A 127 0.60 -13.03 13.58
CA ARG A 127 0.03 -13.94 14.59
C ARG A 127 0.96 -14.04 15.79
N GLN A 128 0.43 -14.48 16.92
CA GLN A 128 1.24 -14.73 18.11
C GLN A 128 1.79 -16.15 18.14
N GLU A 129 3.08 -16.28 18.39
CA GLU A 129 3.76 -17.53 18.75
C GLU A 129 4.50 -17.32 20.06
N GLU A 130 4.21 -18.15 21.07
CA GLU A 130 4.88 -18.12 22.38
C GLU A 130 4.88 -16.73 23.08
N GLY A 131 3.91 -15.88 22.75
CA GLY A 131 3.79 -14.52 23.29
C GLY A 131 4.54 -13.44 22.51
N GLU A 132 5.27 -13.80 21.45
CA GLU A 132 5.89 -12.87 20.50
C GLU A 132 5.06 -12.76 19.21
N TRP A 133 5.16 -11.60 18.54
CA TRP A 133 4.54 -11.40 17.23
C TRP A 133 5.46 -11.91 16.13
N VAL A 134 4.91 -12.76 15.26
CA VAL A 134 5.52 -13.18 14.01
C VAL A 134 4.70 -12.70 12.83
N VAL A 135 5.36 -12.44 11.71
CA VAL A 135 4.76 -12.00 10.46
C VAL A 135 4.77 -13.17 9.49
N ASP A 136 3.61 -13.46 8.92
CA ASP A 136 3.48 -14.44 7.85
C ASP A 136 3.81 -13.76 6.51
N LEU A 137 4.74 -14.36 5.79
CA LEU A 137 5.37 -13.82 4.60
C LEU A 137 5.12 -14.71 3.39
N TYR A 138 4.87 -14.08 2.25
CA TYR A 138 4.90 -14.73 0.96
C TYR A 138 6.12 -14.23 0.18
N LEU A 139 6.84 -15.14 -0.47
CA LEU A 139 8.03 -14.85 -1.27
C LEU A 139 7.62 -14.89 -2.75
N PRO A 140 7.29 -13.75 -3.39
CA PRO A 140 6.63 -13.74 -4.70
C PRO A 140 7.47 -14.40 -5.81
N PHE A 141 8.79 -14.35 -5.69
CA PHE A 141 9.69 -14.94 -6.69
C PHE A 141 9.95 -16.43 -6.46
N GLN A 142 9.74 -16.93 -5.25
CA GLN A 142 9.89 -18.37 -4.94
C GLN A 142 8.55 -19.10 -4.88
N GLU A 143 7.44 -18.35 -4.83
CA GLU A 143 6.08 -18.88 -4.64
C GLU A 143 5.96 -19.72 -3.37
N ASN A 144 6.70 -19.33 -2.33
CA ASN A 144 6.78 -20.03 -1.04
C ASN A 144 6.33 -19.13 0.12
N TYR A 145 6.02 -19.75 1.26
CA TYR A 145 5.66 -19.07 2.50
C TYR A 145 6.76 -19.21 3.54
N GLU A 146 6.94 -18.15 4.31
CA GLU A 146 7.83 -18.15 5.45
C GLU A 146 7.23 -17.36 6.61
N VAL A 147 7.85 -17.51 7.78
CA VAL A 147 7.47 -16.80 9.00
C VAL A 147 8.72 -16.16 9.57
N MET A 148 8.60 -14.94 10.08
CA MET A 148 9.71 -14.20 10.67
C MET A 148 9.24 -13.44 11.92
N PRO A 149 10.06 -13.33 12.98
CA PRO A 149 9.76 -12.43 14.08
C PRO A 149 9.52 -11.00 13.58
N GLU A 150 8.48 -10.34 14.09
CA GLU A 150 8.11 -8.99 13.66
C GLU A 150 9.29 -8.02 13.80
N ARG A 151 10.05 -8.14 14.90
CA ARG A 151 11.24 -7.33 15.18
C ARG A 151 12.30 -7.42 14.07
N ASP A 152 12.49 -8.62 13.52
CA ASP A 152 13.50 -8.88 12.49
C ASP A 152 12.98 -8.36 11.15
N PHE A 153 11.69 -8.57 10.87
CA PHE A 153 11.03 -8.10 9.65
C PHE A 153 11.05 -6.57 9.52
N ILE A 154 10.71 -5.83 10.59
CA ILE A 154 10.68 -4.36 10.54
C ILE A 154 12.06 -3.73 10.40
N ALA A 155 13.12 -4.45 10.82
CA ALA A 155 14.51 -4.03 10.70
C ALA A 155 15.05 -4.14 9.27
N LEU A 156 14.40 -4.93 8.40
CA LEU A 156 14.78 -5.05 7.00
C LEU A 156 14.48 -3.76 6.21
N PRO A 157 15.31 -3.42 5.21
CA PRO A 157 15.03 -2.31 4.31
C PRO A 157 13.72 -2.52 3.54
N ARG A 158 13.03 -1.43 3.19
CA ARG A 158 11.86 -1.47 2.31
C ARG A 158 12.31 -1.74 0.87
N VAL A 159 11.53 -2.55 0.16
CA VAL A 159 11.76 -2.83 -1.26
C VAL A 159 11.53 -1.58 -2.10
N THR A 160 12.45 -1.33 -3.02
CA THR A 160 12.32 -0.32 -4.07
C THR A 160 12.00 -0.95 -5.41
N SER A 161 11.59 -0.14 -6.39
CA SER A 161 11.40 -0.61 -7.76
C SER A 161 12.69 -1.18 -8.37
N ALA A 162 13.86 -0.68 -7.98
CA ALA A 162 15.15 -1.21 -8.46
C ALA A 162 15.41 -2.62 -7.93
N ASP A 163 15.08 -2.89 -6.67
CA ASP A 163 15.24 -4.21 -6.05
C ASP A 163 14.36 -5.26 -6.75
N LEU A 164 13.11 -4.90 -7.06
CA LEU A 164 12.20 -5.75 -7.85
C LEU A 164 12.79 -6.10 -9.22
N GLN A 165 13.37 -5.14 -9.93
CA GLN A 165 14.00 -5.37 -11.24
C GLN A 165 15.20 -6.31 -11.12
N LEU A 166 16.07 -6.09 -10.12
CA LEU A 166 17.24 -6.94 -9.87
C LEU A 166 16.82 -8.38 -9.56
N ARG A 167 15.81 -8.57 -8.69
CA ARG A 167 15.32 -9.89 -8.32
C ARG A 167 14.66 -10.62 -9.50
N ALA A 168 13.90 -9.90 -10.32
CA ALA A 168 13.28 -10.45 -11.53
C ALA A 168 14.32 -10.86 -12.58
N ALA A 169 15.37 -10.07 -12.77
CA ALA A 169 16.49 -10.43 -13.63
C ALA A 169 17.22 -11.69 -13.12
N ALA A 170 17.43 -11.81 -11.81
CA ALA A 170 18.05 -13.00 -11.22
C ALA A 170 17.21 -14.28 -11.44
N LYS A 171 15.88 -14.23 -11.28
CA LYS A 171 14.97 -15.38 -11.52
C LYS A 171 14.99 -15.85 -12.98
N LYS A 172 15.23 -14.96 -13.95
CA LYS A 172 15.31 -15.32 -15.38
C LYS A 172 16.61 -16.07 -15.74
N ASN A 173 17.65 -15.91 -14.93
CA ASN A 173 18.98 -16.47 -15.17
C ASN A 173 19.25 -17.77 -14.38
N SER A 174 18.35 -18.15 -13.48
CA SER A 174 18.37 -19.39 -12.68
C SER A 174 17.55 -20.48 -13.34
#